data_AF-A0A9E9L6V2-F1
#
_entry.id   AF-A0A9E9L6V2-F1
#
_cell.length_a   1.000
_cell.length_b   1.000
_cell.length_c   1.000
_cell.angle_alpha   90.00
_cell.angle_beta   90.00
_cell.angle_gamma   90.00
#
_symmetry.space_group_name_H-M   'P 1'
#
loop_
_entity.id
_entity.type
_entity.pdbx_description
1 polymer ?
#
loop_
_entity_poly.entity_id
_entity_poly.type
_entity_poly.pdbx_seq_one_letter_code
_entity_poly.pdbx_strand_id
1 'polypeptide(L)'
;MNNEKKGIIGKCIGTQSLQNLVRYSQNELLKKGMITTQITAQPQDLNTGILELQLELGRLHKIIRQNEQPSKLELYSALPFKEQDVLNLRQLDQGLENLKRTSNRTLDIEIVPAS
;
A
#
# COMPACT_ATOMS: atom_id res chain seq x y z
N MET A 1 12.16 -31.33 -0.48
CA MET A 1 11.19 -31.27 -1.59
C MET A 1 11.38 -29.94 -2.30
N ASN A 2 12.07 -29.98 -3.46
CA ASN A 2 12.41 -28.80 -4.26
C ASN A 2 11.15 -28.22 -4.89
N ASN A 3 10.66 -27.11 -4.36
CA ASN A 3 9.62 -26.31 -4.99
C ASN A 3 10.33 -25.31 -5.91
N GLU A 4 10.78 -25.76 -7.07
CA GLU A 4 11.26 -24.85 -8.12
C GLU A 4 10.07 -24.02 -8.59
N LYS A 5 9.87 -22.86 -7.96
CA LYS A 5 9.08 -21.79 -8.54
C LYS A 5 9.69 -21.49 -9.91
N LYS A 6 9.08 -21.98 -10.98
CA LYS A 6 9.44 -21.63 -12.35
C LYS A 6 9.42 -20.11 -12.46
N GLY A 7 10.59 -19.51 -12.38
CA GLY A 7 10.78 -18.07 -12.43
C GLY A 7 10.45 -17.50 -13.80
N ILE A 8 10.32 -16.18 -13.86
CA ILE A 8 10.14 -15.40 -15.10
C ILE A 8 11.47 -15.07 -15.77
N ILE A 9 12.59 -15.20 -15.04
CA ILE A 9 13.94 -14.89 -15.53
C ILE A 9 14.30 -15.82 -16.68
N GLY A 10 14.84 -15.25 -17.76
CA GLY A 10 15.27 -15.98 -18.95
C GLY A 10 14.13 -16.43 -19.87
N LYS A 11 12.88 -16.00 -19.63
CA LYS A 11 11.74 -16.29 -20.52
C LYS A 11 11.44 -15.10 -21.42
N CYS A 12 11.00 -15.38 -22.64
CA CYS A 12 10.40 -14.36 -23.49
C CYS A 12 9.06 -13.91 -22.88
N ILE A 13 8.94 -12.61 -22.59
CA ILE A 13 7.73 -12.02 -22.01
C ILE A 13 7.08 -11.12 -23.05
N GLY A 14 5.92 -11.53 -23.57
CA GLY A 14 5.06 -10.65 -24.36
C GLY A 14 4.22 -9.71 -23.49
N THR A 15 3.50 -8.79 -24.11
CA THR A 15 2.65 -7.77 -23.43
C THR A 15 1.70 -8.35 -22.38
N GLN A 16 1.01 -9.46 -22.69
CA GLN A 16 0.11 -10.11 -21.75
C GLN A 16 0.83 -10.68 -20.51
N SER A 17 2.02 -11.25 -20.71
CA SER A 17 2.83 -11.79 -19.61
C SER A 17 3.40 -10.68 -18.74
N LEU A 18 3.76 -9.55 -19.33
CA LEU A 18 4.17 -8.34 -18.61
C LEU A 18 3.03 -7.80 -17.73
N GLN A 19 1.82 -7.66 -18.30
CA GLN A 19 0.64 -7.25 -17.53
C GLN A 19 0.33 -8.21 -16.37
N ASN A 20 0.49 -9.52 -16.60
CA ASN A 20 0.33 -10.52 -15.54
C ASN A 20 1.36 -10.34 -14.42
N LEU A 21 2.61 -10.02 -14.77
CA LEU A 21 3.65 -9.75 -13.79
C LEU A 21 3.36 -8.50 -12.97
N VAL A 22 3.00 -7.39 -13.62
CA VAL A 22 2.62 -6.15 -12.94
C VAL A 22 1.46 -6.40 -11.99
N ARG A 23 0.41 -7.08 -12.45
CA ARG A 23 -0.74 -7.45 -11.61
C ARG A 23 -0.37 -8.36 -10.46
N TYR A 24 0.49 -9.36 -10.70
CA TYR A 24 0.99 -10.23 -9.64
C TYR A 24 1.74 -9.43 -8.57
N SER A 25 2.68 -8.57 -8.98
CA SER A 25 3.44 -7.70 -8.09
C SER A 25 2.53 -6.75 -7.31
N GLN A 26 1.54 -6.15 -7.96
CA GLN A 26 0.52 -5.31 -7.31
C GLN A 26 -0.26 -6.11 -6.25
N ASN A 27 -0.69 -7.33 -6.56
CA ASN A 27 -1.39 -8.19 -5.61
C ASN A 27 -0.51 -8.57 -4.40
N GLU A 28 0.80 -8.74 -4.59
CA GLU A 28 1.73 -8.94 -3.47
C GLU A 28 1.82 -7.71 -2.55
N LEU A 29 1.70 -6.49 -3.09
CA LEU A 29 1.60 -5.27 -2.26
C LEU A 29 0.28 -5.21 -1.49
N LEU A 30 -0.84 -5.53 -2.14
CA LEU A 30 -2.16 -5.58 -1.51
C LEU A 30 -2.18 -6.61 -0.37
N LYS A 31 -1.62 -7.80 -0.58
CA LYS A 31 -1.40 -8.81 0.46
C LYS A 31 -0.51 -8.33 1.59
N LYS A 32 0.26 -7.27 1.42
CA LYS A 32 1.06 -6.64 2.49
C LYS A 32 0.37 -5.44 3.14
N GLY A 33 -0.85 -5.09 2.72
CA GLY A 33 -1.63 -3.97 3.24
C GLY A 33 -1.31 -2.62 2.60
N MET A 34 -0.47 -2.57 1.55
CA MET A 34 -0.09 -1.34 0.86
C MET A 34 -1.12 -0.99 -0.22
N ILE A 35 -2.30 -0.54 0.19
CA ILE A 35 -3.47 -0.36 -0.67
C ILE A 35 -3.42 0.88 -1.58
N THR A 36 -2.59 1.88 -1.25
CA THR A 36 -2.40 3.10 -2.04
C THR A 36 -1.08 3.11 -2.82
N THR A 37 -0.27 2.06 -2.70
CA THR A 37 1.00 1.92 -3.43
C THR A 37 0.76 1.24 -4.75
N GLN A 38 1.39 1.74 -5.82
CA GLN A 38 1.22 1.21 -7.18
C GLN A 38 2.55 0.72 -7.75
N ILE A 39 2.47 -0.36 -8.54
CA ILE A 39 3.57 -0.82 -9.39
C ILE A 39 3.18 -0.63 -10.84
N THR A 40 4.07 0.02 -11.60
CA THR A 40 3.90 0.30 -13.03
C THR A 40 5.11 -0.19 -13.82
N ALA A 41 4.89 -0.51 -15.09
CA ALA A 41 5.96 -0.73 -16.05
C ALA A 41 5.93 0.44 -17.04
N GLN A 42 6.86 1.38 -16.87
CA GLN A 42 6.96 2.53 -17.77
C GLN A 42 7.50 2.11 -19.14
N PRO A 43 7.24 2.88 -20.20
CA PRO A 43 7.87 2.68 -21.50
C PRO A 43 9.39 2.62 -21.37
N GLN A 44 10.00 1.52 -21.84
CA GLN A 44 11.42 1.22 -21.68
C GLN A 44 11.92 0.36 -22.85
N ASP A 45 13.24 0.33 -23.06
CA ASP A 45 13.87 -0.54 -24.06
C ASP A 45 14.11 -1.96 -23.49
N LEU A 46 13.24 -2.89 -23.88
CA LEU A 46 13.32 -4.29 -23.46
C LEU A 46 14.39 -5.11 -24.20
N ASN A 47 15.05 -4.54 -25.22
CA ASN A 47 16.16 -5.23 -25.90
C ASN A 47 17.39 -5.39 -25.01
N THR A 48 17.47 -4.60 -23.93
CA THR A 48 18.49 -4.74 -22.88
C THR A 48 18.37 -6.07 -22.12
N GLY A 49 17.21 -6.74 -22.21
CA GLY A 49 16.90 -7.93 -21.43
C GLY A 49 16.55 -7.63 -19.97
N ILE A 50 16.46 -6.36 -19.59
CA ILE A 50 16.09 -5.91 -18.24
C ILE A 50 14.66 -5.36 -18.30
N LEU A 51 13.84 -5.81 -17.35
CA LEU A 51 12.52 -5.25 -17.11
C LEU A 51 12.54 -4.47 -15.79
N GLU A 52 12.39 -3.16 -15.90
CA GLU A 52 12.28 -2.24 -14.77
C GLU A 52 10.80 -2.02 -14.41
N LEU A 53 10.49 -2.18 -13.13
CA LEU A 53 9.19 -1.86 -12.56
C LEU A 53 9.37 -0.67 -11.62
N GLN A 54 8.52 0.33 -11.78
CA GLN A 54 8.49 1.50 -10.92
C GLN A 54 7.52 1.25 -9.76
N LEU A 55 7.94 1.63 -8.55
CA LEU A 55 7.13 1.56 -7.34
C LEU A 55 6.77 2.98 -6.89
N GLU A 56 5.49 3.30 -6.92
CA GLU A 56 4.94 4.58 -6.48
C GLU A 56 4.31 4.42 -5.10
N LEU A 57 4.99 4.93 -4.07
CA LEU A 57 4.57 4.80 -2.68
C LEU A 57 3.42 5.74 -2.36
N GLY A 58 2.28 5.17 -1.95
CA GLY A 58 1.15 5.94 -1.42
C GLY A 58 1.42 6.37 0.02
N ARG A 59 1.56 7.67 0.24
CA ARG A 59 1.93 8.26 1.54
C ARG A 59 0.77 8.99 2.19
N LEU A 60 0.75 8.98 3.52
CA LEU A 60 -0.20 9.76 4.31
C LEU A 60 0.13 11.24 4.20
N HIS A 61 -0.79 12.04 3.63
CA HIS A 61 -0.64 13.50 3.60
C HIS A 61 -1.09 14.14 4.90
N LYS A 62 -2.31 13.86 5.36
CA LYS A 62 -2.85 14.38 6.64
C LYS A 62 -4.01 13.55 7.13
N ILE A 63 -4.30 13.63 8.43
CA ILE A 63 -5.50 13.06 9.04
C ILE A 63 -6.50 14.19 9.28
N ILE A 64 -7.66 14.10 8.64
CA ILE A 64 -8.76 15.03 8.82
C ILE A 64 -9.70 14.47 9.89
N ARG A 65 -10.11 15.32 10.84
CA ARG A 65 -10.97 14.93 11.96
C ARG A 65 -12.29 15.67 11.88
N GLN A 66 -13.40 14.96 12.03
CA GLN A 66 -14.73 15.58 12.12
C GLN A 66 -14.98 16.05 13.55
N ASN A 67 -15.51 17.26 13.71
CA ASN A 67 -15.85 17.87 15.00
C ASN A 67 -14.68 17.82 16.02
N GLU A 68 -13.44 17.89 15.52
CA GLU A 68 -12.20 17.81 16.31
C GLU A 68 -12.01 16.52 17.12
N GLN A 69 -12.76 15.45 16.82
CA GLN A 69 -12.67 14.15 17.46
C GLN A 69 -12.14 13.08 16.47
N PRO A 70 -11.34 12.10 16.94
CA PRO A 70 -10.65 12.04 18.24
C PRO A 70 -9.64 13.19 18.43
N SER A 71 -9.19 13.46 19.66
CA SER A 71 -8.16 14.46 19.91
C SER A 71 -6.83 14.11 19.20
N LYS A 72 -5.96 15.11 18.97
CA LYS A 72 -4.64 14.86 18.38
C LYS A 72 -3.80 13.89 19.21
N LEU A 73 -3.91 13.95 20.54
CA LEU A 73 -3.19 13.06 21.45
C LEU A 73 -3.66 11.62 21.33
N GLU A 74 -4.98 11.41 21.26
CA GLU A 74 -5.55 10.08 21.02
C GLU A 74 -5.07 9.50 19.69
N LEU A 75 -5.14 10.29 18.61
CA LEU A 75 -4.63 9.86 17.30
C LEU A 75 -3.14 9.49 17.36
N TYR A 76 -2.32 10.35 17.96
CA TYR A 76 -0.88 10.10 18.09
C TYR A 76 -0.58 8.83 18.90
N SER A 77 -1.37 8.55 19.94
CA SER A 77 -1.20 7.36 20.78
C SER A 77 -1.61 6.06 20.10
N ALA A 78 -2.55 6.12 19.16
CA ALA A 78 -3.17 4.94 18.58
C ALA A 78 -2.66 4.61 17.18
N LEU A 79 -2.43 5.62 16.35
CA LEU A 79 -2.01 5.45 14.96
C LEU A 79 -0.47 5.50 14.87
N PRO A 80 0.17 4.43 14.38
CA PRO A 80 1.62 4.37 14.25
C PRO A 80 2.12 5.04 12.95
N PHE A 81 1.48 6.14 12.53
CA PHE A 81 1.83 6.88 11.31
C PHE A 81 2.07 8.34 11.61
N LYS A 82 2.99 8.92 10.84
CA LYS A 82 3.22 10.36 10.73
C LYS A 82 2.93 10.81 9.30
N GLU A 83 2.85 12.12 9.12
CA GLU A 83 2.84 12.71 7.80
C GLU A 83 4.04 12.20 6.98
N GLN A 84 3.78 11.92 5.69
CA GLN A 84 4.68 11.28 4.73
C GLN A 84 5.01 9.79 4.94
N ASP A 85 4.51 9.14 5.99
CA ASP A 85 4.69 7.69 6.11
C ASP A 85 3.92 6.94 5.02
N VAL A 86 4.44 5.77 4.61
CA VAL A 86 3.75 4.90 3.65
C VAL A 86 2.51 4.34 4.32
N LEU A 87 1.35 4.49 3.68
CA LEU A 87 0.10 4.05 4.25
C LEU A 87 0.01 2.51 4.22
N ASN A 88 -0.37 1.92 5.35
CA ASN A 88 -0.62 0.49 5.45
C ASN A 88 -1.97 0.21 6.13
N LEU A 89 -2.85 -0.53 5.47
CA LEU A 89 -4.19 -0.81 5.97
C LEU A 89 -4.16 -1.55 7.33
N ARG A 90 -3.22 -2.47 7.55
CA ARG A 90 -3.17 -3.23 8.82
C ARG A 90 -2.83 -2.35 10.01
N GLN A 91 -1.88 -1.44 9.83
CA GLN A 91 -1.51 -0.48 10.86
C GLN A 91 -2.66 0.49 11.14
N LEU A 92 -3.46 0.83 10.12
CA LEU A 92 -4.67 1.65 10.25
C LEU A 92 -5.77 0.93 11.01
N ASP A 93 -6.06 -0.33 10.68
CA ASP A 93 -7.02 -1.17 11.40
C ASP A 93 -6.64 -1.33 12.87
N GLN A 94 -5.35 -1.60 13.16
CA GLN A 94 -4.88 -1.73 14.53
C GLN A 94 -5.00 -0.43 15.32
N GLY A 95 -4.67 0.70 14.71
CA GLY A 95 -4.81 1.99 15.36
C GLY A 95 -6.28 2.37 15.59
N LEU A 96 -7.17 2.02 14.66
CA LEU A 96 -8.61 2.20 14.82
C LEU A 96 -9.17 1.34 15.97
N GLU A 97 -8.72 0.09 16.08
CA GLU A 97 -9.07 -0.78 17.21
C GLU A 97 -8.61 -0.17 18.55
N ASN A 98 -7.39 0.35 18.61
CA ASN A 98 -6.86 1.02 19.79
C ASN A 98 -7.71 2.23 20.20
N LEU A 99 -8.11 3.07 19.23
CA LEU A 99 -8.97 4.24 19.48
C LEU A 99 -10.36 3.84 19.98
N LYS A 100 -10.95 2.77 19.42
CA LYS A 100 -12.27 2.27 19.83
C LYS A 100 -12.24 1.76 21.28
N ARG A 101 -11.18 1.04 21.66
CA ARG A 101 -11.01 0.48 23.02
C ARG A 101 -10.97 1.55 24.12
N THR A 102 -10.36 2.71 23.87
CA THR A 102 -10.19 3.76 24.89
C THR A 102 -11.38 4.71 24.99
N SER A 103 -12.20 4.82 23.94
CA SER A 103 -13.22 5.87 23.83
C SER A 103 -14.66 5.36 23.93
N ASN A 104 -14.92 4.04 23.85
CA ASN A 104 -16.27 3.47 23.73
C ASN A 104 -17.12 4.10 22.60
N ARG A 105 -16.46 4.62 21.55
CA ARG A 105 -17.11 5.26 20.40
C ARG A 105 -17.03 4.38 19.17
N THR A 106 -18.05 4.49 18.32
CA THR A 106 -17.98 4.01 16.94
C THR A 106 -17.22 5.05 16.12
N LEU A 107 -16.10 4.64 15.53
CA LEU A 107 -15.30 5.45 14.62
C LEU A 107 -15.37 4.85 13.22
N ASP A 108 -15.60 5.73 12.26
CA ASP A 108 -15.56 5.43 10.83
C ASP A 108 -14.39 6.19 10.20
N ILE A 109 -13.80 5.60 9.16
CA ILE A 109 -12.63 6.14 8.47
C ILE A 109 -12.80 6.05 6.96
N GLU A 110 -12.36 7.09 6.28
CA GLU A 110 -12.34 7.14 4.83
C GLU A 110 -10.93 7.52 4.35
N ILE A 111 -10.45 6.85 3.31
CA ILE A 111 -9.20 7.20 2.64
C ILE A 111 -9.57 7.93 1.36
N VAL A 112 -9.27 9.22 1.32
CA VAL A 112 -9.48 10.08 0.15
C VAL A 112 -8.14 10.50 -0.45
N PRO A 113 -8.05 10.70 -1.78
CA PRO A 113 -6.87 11.29 -2.40
C PRO A 113 -6.53 12.66 -1.81
N ALA A 114 -5.23 12.96 -1.73
CA ALA A 114 -4.78 14.28 -1.32
C ALA A 114 -5.07 15.32 -2.44
N SER A 115 -5.50 16.51 -2.02
CA SER A 115 -5.71 17.69 -2.87
C SER A 115 -4.42 18.49 -3.05
#